data_AF-A0A2I5TPC0-F1
#
_entry.id   AF-A0A2I5TPC0-F1
#
_cell.length_a   1.000
_cell.length_b   1.000
_cell.length_c   1.000
_cell.angle_alpha   90.00
_cell.angle_beta   90.00
_cell.angle_gamma   90.00
#
_symmetry.space_group_name_H-M   'P 1'
#
loop_
_entity.id
_entity.type
_entity.pdbx_description
1 polymer ?
#
loop_
_entity_poly.entity_id
_entity_poly.type
_entity_poly.pdbx_seq_one_letter_code
_entity_poly.pdbx_strand_id
1 'polypeptide(L)' 'MTDHIPLGRLGEPQDIASGMVFLASAAASYITGQTIIIDGGA' A
#
# COMPACT_ATOMS: atom_id res chain seq x y z
N MET A 1 -3.71 15.61 13.41
CA MET A 1 -3.33 14.21 13.69
C MET A 1 -2.87 13.53 12.40
N THR A 2 -1.89 14.11 11.71
CA THR A 2 -1.19 13.48 10.58
C THR A 2 0.33 13.60 10.72
N ASP A 3 0.82 14.22 11.80
CA ASP A 3 2.24 14.54 12.03
C ASP A 3 3.13 13.29 12.11
N HIS A 4 2.54 12.12 12.35
CA HIS A 4 3.19 10.80 12.40
C HIS A 4 3.02 10.01 11.09
N ILE A 5 2.31 10.55 10.09
CA ILE A 5 2.15 9.94 8.77
C ILE A 5 3.01 10.76 7.79
N PRO A 6 4.16 10.25 7.31
CA PRO A 6 5.03 10.98 6.39
C PRO A 6 4.34 11.49 5.13
N LEU A 7 3.34 10.76 4.62
CA LEU A 7 2.52 11.19 3.48
C LEU A 7 1.60 12.39 3.80
N GLY A 8 1.48 12.78 5.07
CA GLY A 8 0.74 13.95 5.53
C GLY A 8 -0.79 13.84 5.45
N ARG A 9 -1.31 12.67 5.08
CA ARG A 9 -2.76 12.42 4.96
C ARG A 9 -3.13 11.04 5.51
N LEU A 10 -4.40 10.90 5.88
CA LEU A 10 -4.97 9.57 6.15
C LEU A 10 -5.05 8.76 4.85
N GLY A 11 -4.91 7.44 5.00
CA GLY A 11 -5.15 6.50 3.91
C GLY A 11 -6.63 6.48 3.53
N GLU A 12 -6.88 6.30 2.24
CA GLU A 12 -8.21 6.03 1.69
C GLU A 12 -8.31 4.56 1.28
N PRO A 13 -9.52 3.98 1.20
CA PRO A 13 -9.70 2.59 0.75
C PRO A 13 -9.00 2.28 -0.59
N GLN A 14 -8.88 3.28 -1.46
CA GLN A 14 -8.24 3.20 -2.77
C GLN A 14 -6.73 2.95 -2.68
N ASP A 15 -6.06 3.38 -1.61
CA ASP A 15 -4.63 3.15 -1.41
C ASP A 15 -4.34 1.65 -1.25
N ILE A 16 -5.16 0.96 -0.45
CA ILE A 16 -5.09 -0.51 -0.29
C ILE A 16 -5.53 -1.21 -1.57
N ALA A 17 -6.65 -0.80 -2.16
CA ALA A 17 -7.19 -1.43 -3.36
C ALA A 17 -6.18 -1.41 -4.51
N SER A 18 -5.49 -0.29 -4.72
CA SER A 18 -4.48 -0.15 -5.77
C SER A 18 -3.29 -1.10 -5.54
N GLY A 19 -2.83 -1.24 -4.30
CA GLY A 19 -1.79 -2.21 -3.93
C GLY A 19 -2.22 -3.66 -4.18
N MET A 20 -3.47 -4.00 -3.86
CA MET A 20 -4.01 -5.33 -4.13
C MET A 20 -4.18 -5.61 -5.64
N VAL A 21 -4.62 -4.61 -6.42
CA VAL A 21 -4.69 -4.71 -7.89
C VAL A 21 -3.30 -4.95 -8.48
N PHE A 22 -2.27 -4.26 -7.99
CA PHE A 22 -0.89 -4.52 -8.40
C PHE A 22 -0.48 -5.97 -8.11
N LEU A 23 -0.73 -6.45 -6.89
CA LEU A 23 -0.40 -7.82 -6.49
C LEU A 23 -1.17 -8.90 -7.27
N ALA A 24 -2.39 -8.60 -7.69
CA ALA A 24 -3.18 -9.48 -8.54
C ALA A 24 -2.77 -9.43 -10.03
N SER A 25 -1.95 -8.45 -10.42
CA SER A 25 -1.57 -8.23 -11.82
C SER A 25 -0.36 -9.07 -12.23
N ALA A 26 -0.15 -9.20 -13.55
CA ALA A 26 1.04 -9.86 -14.11
C ALA A 26 2.36 -9.19 -13.70
N ALA A 27 2.34 -7.90 -13.31
CA ALA A 27 3.52 -7.18 -12.85
C ALA A 27 4.10 -7.74 -11.55
N ALA A 28 3.27 -8.41 -10.73
CA ALA A 28 3.69 -9.03 -9.48
C ALA A 28 4.00 -10.53 -9.62
N SER A 29 4.14 -11.07 -10.83
CA SER A 29 4.24 -12.52 -11.10
C SER A 29 5.39 -13.26 -10.41
N TYR A 30 6.41 -12.54 -9.91
CA TYR A 30 7.53 -13.13 -9.17
C TYR A 30 7.57 -12.70 -7.69
N ILE A 31 6.52 -12.03 -7.20
CA ILE A 31 6.40 -11.58 -5.82
C ILE A 31 5.54 -12.59 -5.06
N THR A 32 6.12 -13.26 -4.07
CA THR A 32 5.41 -14.21 -3.20
C THR A 32 6.03 -14.24 -1.80
N GLY A 33 5.22 -14.60 -0.79
CA GLY A 33 5.65 -14.71 0.60
C GLY A 33 6.08 -13.40 1.26
N GLN A 34 5.75 -12.25 0.66
CA GLN A 34 6.13 -10.92 1.18
C GLN A 34 4.97 -10.25 1.90
N THR A 35 5.29 -9.48 2.93
CA THR A 35 4.37 -8.52 3.55
C THR A 35 4.68 -7.14 3.01
N ILE A 36 3.70 -6.50 2.37
CA ILE A 36 3.81 -5.13 1.87
C ILE A 36 2.94 -4.23 2.74
N ILE A 37 3.58 -3.26 3.38
CA ILE A 37 2.93 -2.30 4.26
C ILE A 37 2.44 -1.10 3.43
N ILE A 38 1.17 -0.73 3.60
CA ILE A 38 0.53 0.41 2.95
C ILE A 38 -0.12 1.27 4.03
N ASP A 39 0.63 2.21 4.59
CA ASP A 39 0.22 3.02 5.76
C ASP A 39 0.59 4.51 5.63
N GLY A 40 1.07 4.94 4.47
CA GLY A 40 1.57 6.31 4.28
C GLY A 40 2.91 6.58 4.99
N GLY A 41 3.61 5.54 5.44
CA GLY A 41 4.93 5.57 6.07
C GLY A 41 4.92 5.70 7.60
N ALA A 42 3.79 5.42 8.25
CA ALA A 42 3.59 5.62 9.68
C ALA A 42 4.30 4.60 10.59
#